data_AF-A0A9R0U0P3-F1
#
_entry.id   AF-A0A9R0U0P3-F1
#
_cell.length_a   1.000
_cell.length_b   1.000
_cell.length_c   1.000
_cell.angle_alpha   90.00
_cell.angle_beta   90.00
_cell.angle_gamma   90.00
#
_symmetry.space_group_name_H-M   'P 1'
#
loop_
_entity.id
_entity.type
_entity.pdbx_description
1 polymer ?
#
loop_
_entity_poly.entity_id
_entity_poly.type
_entity_poly.pdbx_seq_one_letter_code
_entity_poly.pdbx_strand_id
1 'polypeptide(L)'
;MLTQASLVNSGSREHRDLAREAVRKSLVLLKNGKSASAPLLPLPKKAGKILVAGSHADDLGSQCGGWTITWQGQTGNDKTAGTTILSAIKSTVDPSTEVVFSENPDSAAVDSGKYDYAIVVVGEPPYAETFGDNLNLTIPAPGPSVIQSVCKSVRCVVVLISGRPLVVEPYIGAMDAFVAAWLPGSEGQGVTDVLFGDYGFSGKLARTWFKSVDQLPMNVGDKHYDPLFPFGFGLTTEANK
;
A
#
# COMPACT_ATOMS: atom_id res chain seq x y z
N MET A 1 -14.81 -41.70 -1.38
CA MET A 1 -14.33 -41.24 -0.07
C MET A 1 -12.82 -41.03 -0.17
N LEU A 2 -12.39 -39.97 -0.89
CA LEU A 2 -10.99 -39.57 -1.01
C LEU A 2 -10.73 -38.49 0.03
N THR A 3 -10.20 -38.98 1.14
CA THR A 3 -9.59 -38.33 2.32
C THR A 3 -9.47 -36.80 2.32
N GLN A 4 -10.27 -36.23 3.20
CA GLN A 4 -10.30 -34.91 3.83
C GLN A 4 -8.99 -34.51 4.57
N ALA A 5 -7.87 -35.19 4.32
CA ALA A 5 -6.60 -34.97 5.03
C ALA A 5 -5.77 -33.79 4.47
N SER A 6 -6.04 -33.32 3.26
CA SER A 6 -5.29 -32.22 2.63
C SER A 6 -5.74 -30.82 3.08
N LEU A 7 -6.87 -30.70 3.78
CA LEU A 7 -7.41 -29.41 4.24
C LEU A 7 -6.97 -29.02 5.66
N VAL A 8 -6.29 -29.91 6.40
CA VAL A 8 -5.93 -29.70 7.82
C VAL A 8 -5.05 -28.46 8.03
N ASN A 9 -4.29 -28.04 7.01
CA ASN A 9 -3.42 -26.86 7.06
C ASN A 9 -3.89 -25.70 6.17
N SER A 10 -5.11 -25.78 5.60
CA SER A 10 -5.65 -24.70 4.77
C SER A 10 -5.88 -23.45 5.60
N GLY A 11 -5.19 -22.37 5.26
CA GLY A 11 -5.28 -21.09 5.98
C GLY A 11 -4.78 -21.15 7.44
N SER A 12 -3.88 -22.07 7.77
CA SER A 12 -3.30 -22.20 9.12
C SER A 12 -2.58 -20.92 9.57
N ARG A 13 -2.40 -20.76 10.88
CA ARG A 13 -1.73 -19.59 11.44
C ARG A 13 -0.30 -19.47 10.93
N GLU A 14 0.42 -20.58 10.84
CA GLU A 14 1.81 -20.62 10.39
C GLU A 14 1.95 -20.14 8.94
N HIS A 15 1.01 -20.53 8.06
CA HIS A 15 0.99 -20.03 6.68
C HIS A 15 0.63 -18.55 6.61
N ARG A 16 -0.25 -18.06 7.48
CA ARG A 16 -0.58 -16.63 7.58
C ARG A 16 0.58 -15.82 8.13
N ASP A 17 1.32 -16.33 9.11
CA ASP A 17 2.53 -15.70 9.64
C ASP A 17 3.61 -15.61 8.56
N LEU A 18 3.79 -16.67 7.76
CA LEU A 18 4.68 -16.64 6.60
C LEU A 18 4.21 -15.65 5.52
N ALA A 19 2.90 -15.59 5.25
CA ALA A 19 2.35 -14.62 4.31
C ALA A 19 2.54 -13.17 4.81
N ARG A 20 2.31 -12.89 6.09
CA ARG A 20 2.62 -11.60 6.73
C ARG A 20 4.09 -11.22 6.57
N GLU A 21 5.00 -12.18 6.76
CA GLU A 21 6.43 -11.99 6.53
C GLU A 21 6.74 -11.65 5.05
N ALA A 22 6.13 -12.37 4.12
CA ALA A 22 6.29 -12.11 2.69
C ALA A 22 5.76 -10.72 2.31
N VAL A 23 4.61 -10.31 2.86
CA VAL A 23 4.05 -8.97 2.70
C VAL A 23 5.08 -7.94 3.11
N ARG A 24 5.53 -7.92 4.37
CA ARG A 24 6.46 -6.89 4.86
C ARG A 24 7.77 -6.82 4.05
N LYS A 25 8.28 -7.97 3.60
CA LYS A 25 9.51 -8.05 2.78
C LYS A 25 9.32 -7.57 1.34
N SER A 26 8.10 -7.62 0.82
CA SER A 26 7.78 -7.19 -0.55
C SER A 26 7.63 -5.67 -0.69
N LEU A 27 7.29 -4.97 0.40
CA LEU A 27 7.00 -3.54 0.36
C LEU A 27 8.25 -2.72 0.04
N VAL A 28 8.11 -1.81 -0.92
CA VAL A 28 9.20 -0.94 -1.36
C VAL A 28 8.91 0.49 -0.95
N LEU A 29 9.76 1.05 -0.09
CA LEU A 29 9.68 2.45 0.32
C LEU A 29 10.32 3.33 -0.76
N LEU A 30 9.53 4.17 -1.41
CA LEU A 30 9.96 4.98 -2.54
C LEU A 30 10.22 6.44 -2.17
N LYS A 31 9.55 6.92 -1.12
CA LYS A 31 9.78 8.25 -0.54
C LYS A 31 9.56 8.19 0.98
N ASN A 32 10.36 8.91 1.76
CA ASN A 32 10.20 9.02 3.20
C ASN A 32 10.67 10.38 3.75
N GLY A 33 9.81 11.39 3.65
CA GLY A 33 10.07 12.78 4.02
C GLY A 33 10.31 13.69 2.81
N LYS A 34 10.19 15.00 3.02
CA LYS A 34 10.58 16.04 2.04
C LYS A 34 12.10 16.22 1.98
N SER A 35 12.82 15.79 3.01
CA SER A 35 14.28 15.74 3.07
C SER A 35 14.73 14.51 3.85
N ALA A 36 15.99 14.09 3.63
CA ALA A 36 16.59 12.95 4.33
C ALA A 36 16.69 13.13 5.86
N SER A 37 16.60 14.36 6.37
CA SER A 37 16.73 14.69 7.78
C SER A 37 15.42 14.67 8.57
N ALA A 38 14.28 14.47 7.90
CA ALA A 38 12.96 14.48 8.53
C ALA A 38 12.05 13.38 7.94
N PRO A 39 12.36 12.09 8.19
CA PRO A 39 11.53 10.99 7.72
C PRO A 39 10.16 11.00 8.40
N LEU A 40 9.14 10.49 7.69
CA LEU A 40 7.81 10.26 8.27
C LEU A 40 7.71 8.86 8.88
N LEU A 41 8.25 7.84 8.20
CA LEU A 41 8.25 6.44 8.64
C LEU A 41 9.54 6.11 9.41
N PRO A 42 9.45 5.28 10.48
CA PRO A 42 8.23 4.66 10.99
C PRO A 42 7.30 5.63 11.74
N LEU A 43 5.99 5.39 11.64
CA LEU A 43 4.95 6.15 12.35
C LEU A 43 4.92 5.78 13.83
N PRO A 44 4.65 6.73 14.74
CA PRO A 44 4.46 6.41 16.14
C PRO A 44 3.15 5.65 16.34
N LYS A 45 3.19 4.50 17.02
CA LYS A 45 1.97 3.74 17.36
C LYS A 45 1.03 4.49 18.29
N LYS A 46 1.56 5.39 19.12
CA LYS A 46 0.80 6.25 20.02
C LYS A 46 0.70 7.65 19.43
N ALA A 47 -0.53 8.05 19.10
CA ALA A 47 -0.88 9.39 18.65
C ALA A 47 -2.17 9.83 19.34
N GLY A 48 -2.55 11.09 19.19
CA GLY A 48 -3.87 11.57 19.62
C GLY A 48 -4.95 11.06 18.68
N LYS A 49 -4.82 11.38 17.38
CA LYS A 49 -5.84 11.07 16.37
C LYS A 49 -5.22 10.91 14.99
N ILE A 50 -5.58 9.85 14.28
CA ILE A 50 -5.03 9.53 12.96
C ILE A 50 -6.14 9.32 11.94
N LEU A 51 -5.84 9.65 10.68
CA LEU A 51 -6.74 9.40 9.56
C LEU A 51 -6.25 8.18 8.77
N VAL A 52 -7.16 7.25 8.50
CA VAL A 52 -6.98 6.23 7.47
C VAL A 52 -7.97 6.54 6.35
N ALA A 53 -7.48 6.64 5.12
CA ALA A 53 -8.30 7.02 3.97
C ALA A 53 -7.97 6.21 2.71
N GLY A 54 -8.80 6.35 1.69
CA GLY A 54 -8.66 5.72 0.39
C GLY A 54 -9.44 4.42 0.24
N SER A 55 -9.84 4.14 -0.99
CA SER A 55 -10.69 3.02 -1.37
C SER A 55 -10.13 1.63 -1.06
N HIS A 56 -8.81 1.51 -0.86
CA HIS A 56 -8.16 0.23 -0.62
C HIS A 56 -7.83 0.00 0.86
N ALA A 57 -8.16 0.95 1.75
CA ALA A 57 -7.81 0.83 3.16
C ALA A 57 -8.60 -0.29 3.85
N ASP A 58 -9.89 -0.45 3.52
CA ASP A 58 -10.77 -1.46 4.11
C ASP A 58 -11.40 -2.38 3.06
N ASP A 59 -10.61 -2.81 2.08
CA ASP A 59 -11.05 -3.70 1.01
C ASP A 59 -10.06 -4.87 0.81
N LEU A 60 -10.39 -6.02 1.39
CA LEU A 60 -9.58 -7.23 1.41
C LEU A 60 -9.41 -7.79 -0.01
N GLY A 61 -10.47 -7.75 -0.80
CA GLY A 61 -10.45 -8.18 -2.19
C GLY A 61 -9.47 -7.39 -3.04
N SER A 62 -9.46 -6.06 -2.88
CA SER A 62 -8.59 -5.15 -3.62
C SER A 62 -7.12 -5.31 -3.23
N GLN A 63 -6.79 -5.52 -1.96
CA GLN A 63 -5.40 -5.83 -1.56
C GLN A 63 -4.93 -7.22 -2.03
N CYS A 64 -5.84 -8.13 -2.39
CA CYS A 64 -5.49 -9.42 -2.97
C CYS A 64 -5.35 -9.38 -4.51
N GLY A 65 -6.21 -8.65 -5.19
CA GLY A 65 -6.22 -8.53 -6.66
C GLY A 65 -6.84 -9.73 -7.39
N GLY A 66 -6.49 -9.90 -8.66
CA GLY A 66 -6.97 -11.00 -9.50
C GLY A 66 -6.55 -12.37 -8.96
N TRP A 67 -7.17 -13.43 -9.48
CA TRP A 67 -6.93 -14.81 -9.07
C TRP A 67 -7.18 -15.10 -7.58
N THR A 68 -7.97 -14.27 -6.90
CA THR A 68 -8.35 -14.46 -5.50
C THR A 68 -9.84 -14.73 -5.39
N ILE A 69 -10.20 -15.97 -5.01
CA ILE A 69 -11.57 -16.53 -4.96
C ILE A 69 -12.24 -16.64 -6.32
N THR A 70 -12.25 -15.56 -7.11
CA THR A 70 -12.72 -15.51 -8.50
C THR A 70 -11.56 -15.22 -9.45
N TRP A 71 -11.77 -15.50 -10.73
CA TRP A 71 -10.75 -15.28 -11.77
C TRP A 71 -10.25 -13.83 -11.81
N GLN A 72 -11.15 -12.87 -11.94
CA GLN A 72 -10.82 -11.44 -11.98
C GLN A 72 -10.52 -10.85 -10.60
N GLY A 73 -10.68 -11.65 -9.53
CA GLY A 73 -10.82 -11.11 -8.18
C GLY A 73 -12.15 -10.37 -8.02
N GLN A 74 -12.33 -9.76 -6.85
CA GLN A 74 -13.53 -9.01 -6.51
C GLN A 74 -13.22 -8.09 -5.34
N THR A 75 -13.96 -7.00 -5.19
CA THR A 75 -13.87 -6.08 -4.05
C THR A 75 -14.63 -6.62 -2.83
N GLY A 76 -14.40 -6.00 -1.67
CA GLY A 76 -15.10 -6.31 -0.42
C GLY A 76 -14.39 -7.31 0.50
N ASN A 77 -15.02 -7.55 1.65
CA ASN A 77 -14.40 -8.22 2.80
C ASN A 77 -15.05 -9.57 3.16
N ASP A 78 -16.12 -9.97 2.49
CA ASP A 78 -16.96 -11.12 2.87
C ASP A 78 -16.61 -12.43 2.16
N LYS A 79 -15.57 -12.42 1.31
CA LYS A 79 -15.29 -13.50 0.36
C LYS A 79 -14.17 -14.46 0.78
N THR A 80 -13.28 -14.00 1.64
CA THR A 80 -12.17 -14.79 2.18
C THR A 80 -11.78 -14.27 3.56
N ALA A 81 -11.05 -15.06 4.33
CA ALA A 81 -10.55 -14.67 5.64
C ALA A 81 -9.19 -13.98 5.52
N GLY A 82 -9.08 -12.78 6.09
CA GLY A 82 -7.85 -12.00 6.13
C GLY A 82 -8.00 -10.77 7.02
N THR A 83 -6.97 -9.93 7.03
CA THR A 83 -6.94 -8.66 7.74
C THR A 83 -6.76 -7.53 6.72
N THR A 84 -7.73 -6.60 6.66
CA THR A 84 -7.59 -5.37 5.86
C THR A 84 -6.50 -4.48 6.43
N ILE A 85 -5.95 -3.56 5.63
CA ILE A 85 -4.96 -2.58 6.12
C ILE A 85 -5.57 -1.72 7.23
N LEU A 86 -6.82 -1.28 7.13
CA LEU A 86 -7.53 -0.55 8.18
C LEU A 86 -7.62 -1.37 9.48
N SER A 87 -8.02 -2.63 9.37
CA SER A 87 -8.12 -3.52 10.54
C SER A 87 -6.75 -3.75 11.18
N ALA A 88 -5.70 -3.91 10.37
CA ALA A 88 -4.33 -4.03 10.84
C ALA A 88 -3.84 -2.75 11.54
N ILE A 89 -4.17 -1.56 11.02
CA ILE A 89 -3.82 -0.29 11.67
C ILE A 89 -4.48 -0.21 13.04
N LYS A 90 -5.79 -0.48 13.11
CA LYS A 90 -6.56 -0.47 14.37
C LYS A 90 -5.99 -1.43 15.42
N SER A 91 -5.45 -2.58 15.02
CA SER A 91 -4.84 -3.54 15.95
C SER A 91 -3.39 -3.22 16.31
N THR A 92 -2.71 -2.36 15.53
CA THR A 92 -1.28 -2.03 15.72
C THR A 92 -1.06 -0.81 16.60
N VAL A 93 -1.94 0.19 16.52
CA VAL A 93 -1.80 1.45 17.27
C VAL A 93 -2.09 1.26 18.77
N ASP A 94 -1.57 2.18 19.58
CA ASP A 94 -1.86 2.25 21.01
C ASP A 94 -3.37 2.40 21.22
N PRO A 95 -3.99 1.70 22.20
CA PRO A 95 -5.43 1.81 22.47
C PRO A 95 -5.94 3.23 22.74
N SER A 96 -5.07 4.17 23.12
CA SER A 96 -5.44 5.59 23.29
C SER A 96 -5.52 6.37 21.98
N THR A 97 -5.05 5.80 20.86
CA THR A 97 -5.03 6.48 19.55
C THR A 97 -6.40 6.39 18.90
N GLU A 98 -7.02 7.54 18.63
CA GLU A 98 -8.27 7.57 17.87
C GLU A 98 -7.99 7.32 16.38
N VAL A 99 -8.57 6.26 15.81
CA VAL A 99 -8.46 5.94 14.38
C VAL A 99 -9.76 6.32 13.67
N VAL A 100 -9.71 7.35 12.82
CA VAL A 100 -10.83 7.72 11.96
C VAL A 100 -10.62 7.12 10.57
N PHE A 101 -11.63 6.41 10.07
CA PHE A 101 -11.67 5.95 8.68
C PHE A 101 -12.64 6.83 7.88
N SER A 102 -12.17 7.35 6.76
CA SER A 102 -13.00 7.99 5.74
C SER A 102 -12.46 7.59 4.39
N GLU A 103 -13.25 6.90 3.56
CA GLU A 103 -12.76 6.39 2.29
C GLU A 103 -12.33 7.53 1.36
N ASN A 104 -13.16 8.57 1.22
CA ASN A 104 -12.96 9.65 0.26
C ASN A 104 -13.20 11.04 0.89
N PRO A 105 -12.39 11.46 1.89
CA PRO A 105 -12.57 12.72 2.58
C PRO A 105 -12.20 13.89 1.66
N ASP A 106 -13.00 14.96 1.70
CA ASP A 106 -12.61 16.24 1.12
C ASP A 106 -11.61 17.00 2.03
N SER A 107 -10.98 18.04 1.51
CA SER A 107 -9.98 18.81 2.28
C SER A 107 -10.56 19.48 3.52
N ALA A 108 -11.83 19.91 3.51
CA ALA A 108 -12.44 20.57 4.66
C ALA A 108 -12.64 19.60 5.83
N ALA A 109 -13.04 18.36 5.53
CA ALA A 109 -13.14 17.27 6.49
C ALA A 109 -11.75 16.88 7.05
N VAL A 110 -10.70 16.88 6.22
CA VAL A 110 -9.33 16.61 6.68
C VAL A 110 -8.81 17.73 7.58
N ASP A 111 -8.95 18.99 7.16
CA ASP A 111 -8.48 20.17 7.90
C ASP A 111 -9.14 20.30 9.28
N SER A 112 -10.45 20.07 9.36
CA SER A 112 -11.20 20.16 10.60
C SER A 112 -10.88 19.02 11.59
N GLY A 113 -10.44 17.87 11.08
CA GLY A 113 -10.17 16.67 11.89
C GLY A 113 -8.91 16.74 12.76
N LYS A 114 -7.95 17.65 12.45
CA LYS A 114 -6.70 17.85 13.20
C LYS A 114 -5.94 16.55 13.51
N TYR A 115 -5.63 15.79 12.46
CA TYR A 115 -4.93 14.51 12.56
C TYR A 115 -3.42 14.69 12.74
N ASP A 116 -2.78 13.83 13.54
CA ASP A 116 -1.32 13.82 13.74
C ASP A 116 -0.57 13.36 12.49
N TYR A 117 -1.16 12.39 11.77
CA TYR A 117 -0.75 11.92 10.46
C TYR A 117 -1.90 11.18 9.76
N ALA A 118 -1.75 10.93 8.47
CA ALA A 118 -2.67 10.13 7.68
C ALA A 118 -2.00 8.97 6.94
N ILE A 119 -2.74 7.89 6.78
CA ILE A 119 -2.39 6.74 5.93
C ILE A 119 -3.43 6.67 4.82
N VAL A 120 -3.00 6.88 3.58
CA VAL A 120 -3.86 6.86 2.40
C VAL A 120 -3.57 5.58 1.61
N VAL A 121 -4.57 4.71 1.44
CA VAL A 121 -4.43 3.43 0.74
C VAL A 121 -5.29 3.45 -0.51
N VAL A 122 -4.65 3.48 -1.67
CA VAL A 122 -5.30 3.59 -2.99
C VAL A 122 -4.63 2.65 -3.98
N GLY A 123 -5.27 2.37 -5.11
CA GLY A 123 -4.73 1.35 -6.01
C GLY A 123 -5.56 1.03 -7.24
N GLU A 124 -5.07 0.05 -8.00
CA GLU A 124 -5.80 -0.59 -9.09
C GLU A 124 -6.89 -1.53 -8.53
N PRO A 125 -8.10 -1.58 -9.13
CA PRO A 125 -9.05 -2.64 -8.81
C PRO A 125 -8.48 -4.02 -9.21
N PRO A 126 -9.04 -5.13 -8.70
CA PRO A 126 -8.68 -6.47 -9.15
C PRO A 126 -8.85 -6.64 -10.67
N TYR A 127 -7.88 -7.32 -11.30
CA TYR A 127 -7.94 -7.74 -12.70
C TYR A 127 -7.09 -9.00 -12.92
N ALA A 128 -7.40 -9.75 -13.98
CA ALA A 128 -6.59 -10.85 -14.48
C ALA A 128 -6.55 -10.86 -16.02
N GLU A 129 -5.37 -11.16 -16.57
CA GLU A 129 -5.13 -11.33 -18.00
C GLU A 129 -5.53 -10.09 -18.82
N THR A 130 -6.28 -10.24 -19.91
CA THR A 130 -6.64 -9.15 -20.85
C THR A 130 -7.43 -8.02 -20.19
N PHE A 131 -8.14 -8.29 -19.08
CA PHE A 131 -8.82 -7.24 -18.32
C PHE A 131 -7.86 -6.29 -17.59
N GLY A 132 -6.59 -6.70 -17.45
CA GLY A 132 -5.51 -5.87 -16.95
C GLY A 132 -4.81 -5.03 -18.03
N ASP A 133 -5.09 -5.22 -19.32
CA ASP A 133 -4.44 -4.44 -20.38
C ASP A 133 -4.82 -2.97 -20.26
N ASN A 134 -3.83 -2.10 -20.05
CA ASN A 134 -4.05 -0.68 -19.80
C ASN A 134 -2.87 0.14 -20.34
N LEU A 135 -3.15 1.03 -21.29
CA LEU A 135 -2.13 1.88 -21.93
C LEU A 135 -1.83 3.16 -21.12
N ASN A 136 -2.73 3.56 -20.24
CA ASN A 136 -2.61 4.83 -19.50
C ASN A 136 -1.89 4.64 -18.16
N LEU A 137 -2.02 3.46 -17.53
CA LEU A 137 -1.37 3.08 -16.27
C LEU A 137 -1.47 4.14 -15.16
N THR A 138 -2.60 4.85 -15.08
CA THR A 138 -2.87 5.86 -14.05
C THR A 138 -3.53 5.26 -12.82
N ILE A 139 -3.31 5.83 -11.64
CA ILE A 139 -4.07 5.47 -10.43
C ILE A 139 -5.56 5.79 -10.69
N PRO A 140 -6.48 4.82 -10.55
CA PRO A 140 -7.91 5.05 -10.73
C PRO A 140 -8.48 6.08 -9.76
N ALA A 141 -9.48 6.84 -10.23
CA ALA A 141 -10.28 7.69 -9.35
C ALA A 141 -11.06 6.83 -8.33
N PRO A 142 -11.27 7.31 -7.09
CA PRO A 142 -10.93 8.65 -6.58
C PRO A 142 -9.50 8.78 -6.00
N GLY A 143 -8.59 7.84 -6.27
CA GLY A 143 -7.25 7.79 -5.67
C GLY A 143 -6.46 9.10 -5.75
N PRO A 144 -6.24 9.67 -6.95
CA PRO A 144 -5.57 10.98 -7.10
C PRO A 144 -6.17 12.11 -6.27
N SER A 145 -7.51 12.23 -6.24
CA SER A 145 -8.18 13.28 -5.47
C SER A 145 -8.05 13.06 -3.97
N VAL A 146 -8.08 11.81 -3.48
CA VAL A 146 -7.89 11.51 -2.05
C VAL A 146 -6.44 11.78 -1.62
N ILE A 147 -5.46 11.42 -2.45
CA ILE A 147 -4.05 11.79 -2.18
C ILE A 147 -3.92 13.30 -2.05
N GLN A 148 -4.49 14.06 -2.99
CA GLN A 148 -4.41 15.52 -2.96
C GLN A 148 -5.14 16.14 -1.76
N SER A 149 -6.36 15.67 -1.45
CA SER A 149 -7.16 16.24 -0.37
C SER A 149 -6.54 15.99 1.00
N VAL A 150 -5.96 14.81 1.22
CA VAL A 150 -5.36 14.42 2.50
C VAL A 150 -3.96 14.97 2.66
N CYS A 151 -3.06 14.71 1.70
CA CYS A 151 -1.63 14.99 1.85
C CYS A 151 -1.29 16.49 1.80
N LYS A 152 -2.20 17.32 1.29
CA LYS A 152 -2.06 18.78 1.36
C LYS A 152 -2.26 19.32 2.78
N SER A 153 -3.08 18.64 3.57
CA SER A 153 -3.58 19.12 4.87
C SER A 153 -2.86 18.51 6.05
N VAL A 154 -2.49 17.23 5.96
CA VAL A 154 -1.81 16.48 7.02
C VAL A 154 -0.66 15.68 6.43
N ARG A 155 0.41 15.49 7.23
CA ARG A 155 1.51 14.62 6.81
C ARG A 155 0.99 13.24 6.48
N CYS A 156 1.27 12.75 5.28
CA CYS A 156 0.67 11.52 4.79
C CYS A 156 1.71 10.51 4.33
N VAL A 157 1.42 9.23 4.59
CA VAL A 157 2.00 8.13 3.83
C VAL A 157 0.95 7.62 2.84
N VAL A 158 1.33 7.51 1.57
CA VAL A 158 0.52 6.84 0.55
C VAL A 158 1.03 5.41 0.38
N VAL A 159 0.12 4.45 0.56
CA VAL A 159 0.33 3.03 0.30
C VAL A 159 -0.39 2.70 -1.00
N LEU A 160 0.36 2.39 -2.06
CA LEU A 160 -0.18 2.06 -3.37
C LEU A 160 -0.30 0.55 -3.55
N ILE A 161 -1.54 0.09 -3.74
CA ILE A 161 -1.88 -1.29 -4.12
C ILE A 161 -1.94 -1.36 -5.64
N SER A 162 -1.09 -2.16 -6.26
CA SER A 162 -1.01 -2.25 -7.73
C SER A 162 -0.31 -3.52 -8.18
N GLY A 163 -0.68 -4.05 -9.34
CA GLY A 163 0.04 -5.19 -9.92
C GLY A 163 1.38 -4.80 -10.56
N ARG A 164 1.65 -3.50 -10.69
CA ARG A 164 2.70 -2.92 -11.54
C ARG A 164 2.96 -1.44 -11.23
N PRO A 165 4.09 -0.86 -11.70
CA PRO A 165 4.30 0.59 -11.66
C PRO A 165 3.19 1.37 -12.38
N LEU A 166 2.76 2.47 -11.77
CA LEU A 166 1.76 3.39 -12.31
C LEU A 166 2.32 4.82 -12.45
N VAL A 167 1.60 5.67 -13.17
CA VAL A 167 1.86 7.12 -13.21
C VAL A 167 1.66 7.71 -11.82
N VAL A 168 2.77 8.09 -11.17
CA VAL A 168 2.78 8.68 -9.82
C VAL A 168 3.47 10.03 -9.74
N GLU A 169 4.29 10.38 -10.74
CA GLU A 169 5.09 11.61 -10.78
C GLU A 169 4.29 12.88 -10.40
N PRO A 170 3.04 13.09 -10.89
CA PRO A 170 2.26 14.29 -10.54
C PRO A 170 1.91 14.40 -9.04
N TYR A 171 1.96 13.30 -8.30
CA TYR A 171 1.52 13.22 -6.90
C TYR A 171 2.68 13.08 -5.91
N ILE A 172 3.87 12.65 -6.37
CA ILE A 172 5.05 12.45 -5.52
C ILE A 172 5.39 13.69 -4.70
N GLY A 173 5.21 14.89 -5.26
CA GLY A 173 5.47 16.15 -4.55
C GLY A 173 4.56 16.38 -3.33
N ALA A 174 3.31 15.89 -3.37
CA ALA A 174 2.34 16.06 -2.30
C ALA A 174 2.53 15.05 -1.15
N MET A 175 3.02 13.84 -1.45
CA MET A 175 3.18 12.77 -0.47
C MET A 175 4.37 13.03 0.44
N ASP A 176 4.28 12.81 1.75
CA ASP A 176 5.47 12.82 2.60
C ASP A 176 6.21 11.48 2.53
N ALA A 177 5.48 10.36 2.58
CA ALA A 177 6.03 9.03 2.29
C ALA A 177 5.21 8.29 1.23
N PHE A 178 5.88 7.43 0.47
CA PHE A 178 5.27 6.65 -0.60
C PHE A 178 5.77 5.22 -0.56
N VAL A 179 4.84 4.27 -0.46
CA VAL A 179 5.10 2.83 -0.37
C VAL A 179 4.40 2.13 -1.53
N ALA A 180 5.17 1.38 -2.32
CA ALA A 180 4.61 0.42 -3.25
C ALA A 180 4.35 -0.89 -2.50
N ALA A 181 3.08 -1.27 -2.37
CA ALA A 181 2.67 -2.44 -1.63
C ALA A 181 2.28 -3.65 -2.49
N TRP A 182 2.32 -3.47 -3.82
CA TRP A 182 1.96 -4.50 -4.79
C TRP A 182 0.52 -5.01 -4.58
N LEU A 183 0.32 -6.33 -4.60
CA LEU A 183 -0.91 -7.01 -4.19
C LEU A 183 -0.57 -7.88 -2.97
N PRO A 184 -0.64 -7.34 -1.74
CA PRO A 184 -0.12 -8.01 -0.55
C PRO A 184 -0.96 -9.22 -0.08
N GLY A 185 -2.11 -9.50 -0.68
CA GLY A 185 -2.92 -10.66 -0.29
C GLY A 185 -3.61 -10.47 1.06
N SER A 186 -3.88 -11.55 1.79
CA SER A 186 -4.80 -11.54 2.95
C SER A 186 -4.24 -10.95 4.24
N GLU A 187 -2.92 -10.75 4.35
CA GLU A 187 -2.26 -10.48 5.62
C GLU A 187 -1.81 -9.02 5.73
N GLY A 188 -2.80 -8.10 5.81
CA GLY A 188 -2.56 -6.66 5.88
C GLY A 188 -1.68 -6.19 7.06
N GLN A 189 -1.52 -7.02 8.08
CA GLN A 189 -0.58 -6.76 9.19
C GLN A 189 0.88 -6.69 8.73
N GLY A 190 1.26 -7.31 7.61
CA GLY A 190 2.60 -7.15 7.07
C GLY A 190 2.87 -5.73 6.56
N VAL A 191 1.81 -4.97 6.24
CA VAL A 191 1.93 -3.54 5.91
C VAL A 191 2.21 -2.73 7.17
N THR A 192 1.47 -2.97 8.24
CA THR A 192 1.65 -2.21 9.49
C THR A 192 2.94 -2.56 10.22
N ASP A 193 3.46 -3.79 10.08
CA ASP A 193 4.77 -4.22 10.58
C ASP A 193 5.89 -3.23 10.26
N VAL A 194 5.93 -2.70 9.03
CA VAL A 194 6.97 -1.77 8.60
C VAL A 194 6.55 -0.31 8.66
N LEU A 195 5.26 0.01 8.50
CA LEU A 195 4.78 1.39 8.66
C LEU A 195 5.00 1.90 10.09
N PHE A 196 4.84 1.03 11.09
CA PHE A 196 5.00 1.37 12.52
C PHE A 196 6.34 0.92 13.11
N GLY A 197 7.24 0.40 12.27
CA GLY A 197 8.62 0.11 12.64
C GLY A 197 8.82 -1.11 13.54
N ASP A 198 7.91 -2.09 13.55
CA ASP A 198 8.22 -3.40 14.14
C ASP A 198 9.33 -4.10 13.34
N TYR A 199 9.39 -3.81 12.04
CA TYR A 199 10.45 -4.20 11.13
C TYR A 199 10.88 -3.01 10.27
N GLY A 200 12.10 -3.08 9.74
CA GLY A 200 12.60 -2.16 8.73
C GLY A 200 12.08 -2.46 7.32
N PHE A 201 11.89 -1.42 6.49
CA PHE A 201 11.71 -1.62 5.06
C PHE A 201 12.98 -2.18 4.44
N SER A 202 12.85 -3.26 3.67
CA SER A 202 13.97 -3.92 2.97
C SER A 202 13.70 -4.20 1.49
N GLY A 203 12.46 -4.07 1.03
CA GLY A 203 12.07 -4.37 -0.34
C GLY A 203 12.77 -3.47 -1.35
N LYS A 204 13.06 -4.02 -2.53
CA LYS A 204 13.66 -3.32 -3.67
C LYS A 204 12.79 -3.54 -4.90
N LEU A 205 12.70 -2.53 -5.75
CA LEU A 205 11.94 -2.58 -6.99
C LEU A 205 12.44 -3.71 -7.90
N ALA A 206 11.60 -4.71 -8.14
CA ALA A 206 11.86 -5.75 -9.13
C ALA A 206 11.52 -5.31 -10.57
N ARG A 207 11.02 -4.08 -10.75
CA ARG A 207 10.71 -3.46 -12.05
C ARG A 207 11.11 -1.99 -12.06
N THR A 208 11.46 -1.49 -13.24
CA THR A 208 11.64 -0.05 -13.47
C THR A 208 10.34 0.71 -13.23
N TRP A 209 10.38 1.82 -12.50
CA TRP A 209 9.26 2.76 -12.40
C TRP A 209 9.47 3.89 -13.40
N PHE A 210 8.57 4.01 -14.38
CA PHE A 210 8.63 5.03 -15.43
C PHE A 210 8.15 6.42 -14.93
N LYS A 211 8.55 7.49 -15.61
CA LYS A 211 8.03 8.85 -15.40
C LYS A 211 6.70 9.03 -16.15
N SER A 212 6.71 8.72 -17.45
CA SER A 212 5.54 8.70 -18.33
C SER A 212 5.40 7.35 -19.03
N VAL A 213 4.16 6.98 -19.38
CA VAL A 213 3.88 5.79 -20.21
C VAL A 213 4.48 5.89 -21.61
N ASP A 214 4.77 7.09 -22.11
CA ASP A 214 5.41 7.32 -23.41
C ASP A 214 6.84 6.77 -23.47
N GLN A 215 7.46 6.51 -22.30
CA GLN A 215 8.78 5.89 -22.24
C GLN A 215 8.73 4.37 -22.49
N LEU A 216 7.55 3.75 -22.48
CA LEU A 216 7.42 2.31 -22.57
C LEU A 216 7.57 1.80 -24.01
N PRO A 217 8.25 0.66 -24.23
CA PRO A 217 8.97 -0.15 -23.23
C PRO A 217 10.32 0.46 -22.83
N MET A 218 10.61 0.43 -21.51
CA MET A 218 11.89 0.86 -20.93
C MET A 218 12.31 -0.08 -19.78
N ASN A 219 13.43 -0.75 -19.94
CA ASN A 219 13.97 -1.72 -19.00
C ASN A 219 15.42 -1.40 -18.63
N VAL A 220 15.87 -1.94 -17.48
CA VAL A 220 17.26 -1.79 -17.04
C VAL A 220 18.22 -2.31 -18.11
N GLY A 221 19.22 -1.51 -18.48
CA GLY A 221 20.18 -1.81 -19.55
C GLY A 221 19.85 -1.19 -20.91
N ASP A 222 18.64 -0.64 -21.10
CA ASP A 222 18.31 0.08 -22.33
C ASP A 222 19.14 1.36 -22.49
N LYS A 223 19.44 1.76 -23.73
CA LYS A 223 20.20 2.99 -24.01
C LYS A 223 19.45 4.26 -23.59
N HIS A 224 18.12 4.23 -23.66
CA HIS A 224 17.21 5.32 -23.28
C HIS A 224 16.66 5.17 -21.86
N TYR A 225 17.40 4.50 -20.96
CA TYR A 225 16.96 4.24 -19.59
C TYR A 225 16.93 5.51 -18.72
N ASP A 226 15.76 6.12 -18.57
CA ASP A 226 15.51 7.32 -17.75
C ASP A 226 14.31 7.13 -16.78
N PRO A 227 14.46 6.32 -15.73
CA PRO A 227 13.36 5.99 -14.83
C PRO A 227 13.05 7.08 -13.80
N LEU A 228 11.81 7.08 -13.28
CA LEU A 228 11.45 7.82 -12.07
C LEU A 228 12.11 7.18 -10.85
N PHE A 229 11.99 5.86 -10.73
CA PHE A 229 12.71 5.05 -9.76
C PHE A 229 13.37 3.86 -10.50
N PRO A 230 14.71 3.72 -10.43
CA PRO A 230 15.41 2.68 -11.17
C PRO A 230 15.12 1.29 -10.60
N PHE A 231 15.35 0.26 -11.41
CA PHE A 231 15.35 -1.14 -10.95
C PHE A 231 16.28 -1.30 -9.74
N GLY A 232 15.86 -2.07 -8.74
CA GLY A 232 16.60 -2.26 -7.49
C GLY A 232 16.52 -1.09 -6.51
N PHE A 233 15.80 -0.01 -6.83
CA PHE A 233 15.59 1.10 -5.89
C PHE A 233 14.67 0.69 -4.73
N GLY A 234 14.90 1.30 -3.56
CA GLY A 234 14.06 1.12 -2.38
C GLY A 234 14.79 1.67 -1.16
N LEU A 235 14.19 2.63 -0.48
CA LEU A 235 14.71 3.17 0.77
C LEU A 235 14.55 2.12 1.88
N THR A 236 15.39 2.22 2.91
CA THR A 236 15.33 1.34 4.07
C THR A 236 14.95 2.13 5.32
N THR A 237 14.39 1.44 6.31
CA THR A 237 14.24 1.94 7.68
C THR A 237 14.80 0.91 8.63
N GLU A 238 15.11 1.33 9.85
CA GLU A 238 15.46 0.41 10.94
C GLU A 238 14.19 0.13 11.78
N ALA A 239 14.17 -1.03 12.43
CA ALA A 239 13.12 -1.32 13.41
C ALA A 239 13.26 -0.39 14.64
N ASN A 240 12.13 0.02 15.20
CA ASN A 240 12.07 0.71 16.49
C ASN A 240 12.59 -0.25 17.57
N LYS A 241 13.50 0.24 18.42
CA LYS A 241 13.98 -0.50 19.58
C LYS A 241 12.97 -0.49 20.72
#